data_AF-A0A942GB58-F1
#
_entry.id   AF-A0A942GB58-F1
#
_cell.length_a   1.000
_cell.length_b   1.000
_cell.length_c   1.000
_cell.angle_alpha   90.00
_cell.angle_beta   90.00
_cell.angle_gamma   90.00
#
_symmetry.space_group_name_H-M   'P 1'
#
loop_
_entity.id
_entity.type
_entity.pdbx_description
1 polymer ?
#
loop_
_entity_poly.entity_id
_entity_poly.type
_entity_poly.pdbx_seq_one_letter_code
_entity_poly.pdbx_strand_id
1 'polypeptide(L)'
;LVWVGLVIGFGGVAVLVSPQLNLEKSSFPAVLAVLAASLLWSVGSILMKRNPVNSALMPSVGLQMLSAGSVFLLIAAITGDFSLAEASFSGYAALIYLIFIGSILAYSAFFYMIKFIPMAKAGTYAYINPVVAIVLGSLILNETLTAQKIMAAGVIIFGVVLVQRSKVSTKTALMAEEEVPAKRSLNWNIFPQKRKEE
;
A
#
# COMPACT_ATOMS: atom_id res chain seq x y z
N LEU A 1 -6.75 -0.62 21.62
CA LEU A 1 -6.61 0.59 20.79
C LEU A 1 -6.51 0.29 19.30
N VAL A 2 -5.58 -0.60 18.85
CA VAL A 2 -5.48 -0.97 17.41
C VAL A 2 -6.82 -1.42 16.84
N TRP A 3 -7.43 -2.46 17.40
CA TRP A 3 -8.70 -3.00 16.91
C TRP A 3 -9.84 -1.97 16.90
N VAL A 4 -9.93 -1.17 17.96
CA VAL A 4 -10.91 -0.08 18.06
C VAL A 4 -10.70 0.94 16.94
N GLY A 5 -9.47 1.38 16.72
CA GLY A 5 -9.14 2.31 15.63
C GLY A 5 -9.39 1.72 14.24
N LEU A 6 -9.14 0.41 14.04
CA LEU A 6 -9.46 -0.29 12.79
C LEU A 6 -10.97 -0.34 12.53
N VAL A 7 -11.77 -0.71 13.54
CA VAL A 7 -13.24 -0.76 13.43
C VAL A 7 -13.82 0.62 13.16
N ILE A 8 -13.34 1.65 13.87
CA ILE A 8 -13.77 3.04 13.66
C ILE A 8 -13.40 3.50 12.25
N GLY A 9 -12.15 3.27 11.82
CA GLY A 9 -11.69 3.67 10.48
C GLY A 9 -12.49 2.97 9.38
N PHE A 10 -12.73 1.66 9.52
CA PHE A 10 -13.55 0.89 8.60
C PHE A 10 -15.00 1.40 8.56
N GLY A 11 -15.59 1.68 9.72
CA GLY A 11 -16.93 2.29 9.81
C GLY A 11 -17.00 3.63 9.10
N GLY A 12 -15.96 4.47 9.24
CA GLY A 12 -15.86 5.74 8.51
C GLY A 12 -15.80 5.55 7.00
N VAL A 13 -15.03 4.58 6.51
CA VAL A 13 -14.99 4.23 5.07
C VAL A 13 -16.36 3.72 4.60
N ALA A 14 -17.04 2.88 5.37
CA ALA A 14 -18.38 2.38 5.04
C ALA A 14 -19.40 3.53 4.94
N VAL A 15 -19.36 4.50 5.85
CA VAL A 15 -20.21 5.71 5.79
C VAL A 15 -19.85 6.59 4.60
N LEU A 16 -18.57 6.67 4.22
CA LEU A 16 -18.15 7.45 3.06
C LEU A 16 -18.69 6.87 1.75
N VAL A 17 -18.67 5.53 1.63
CA VAL A 17 -19.05 4.80 0.41
C VAL A 17 -20.55 4.48 0.36
N SER A 18 -21.27 4.60 1.47
CA SER A 18 -22.69 4.22 1.55
C SER A 18 -23.60 4.84 0.48
N PRO A 19 -23.43 6.10 0.03
CA PRO A 19 -24.29 6.66 -1.00
C PRO A 19 -24.08 6.02 -2.38
N GLN A 20 -22.93 5.39 -2.61
CA GLN A 20 -22.60 4.73 -3.87
C GLN A 20 -22.98 3.23 -3.87
N LEU A 21 -23.44 2.68 -2.74
CA LEU A 21 -23.85 1.29 -2.63
C LEU A 21 -25.21 1.08 -3.30
N ASN A 22 -25.21 0.39 -4.43
CA ASN A 22 -26.43 -0.08 -5.09
C ASN A 22 -26.54 -1.60 -4.95
N LEU A 23 -27.17 -2.05 -3.86
CA LEU A 23 -27.27 -3.48 -3.53
C LEU A 23 -28.14 -4.24 -4.54
N GLU A 24 -29.13 -3.59 -5.14
CA GLU A 24 -30.02 -4.20 -6.14
C GLU A 24 -29.29 -4.55 -7.45
N LYS A 25 -28.26 -3.77 -7.81
CA LYS A 25 -27.42 -4.02 -8.99
C LYS A 25 -26.18 -4.86 -8.69
N SER A 26 -25.99 -5.29 -7.44
CA SER A 26 -24.79 -6.02 -7.05
C SER A 26 -24.85 -7.49 -7.50
N SER A 27 -23.84 -7.90 -8.27
CA SER A 27 -23.68 -9.29 -8.69
C SER A 27 -22.97 -10.09 -7.59
N PHE A 28 -23.58 -11.17 -7.10
CA PHE A 28 -23.00 -12.01 -6.03
C PHE A 28 -21.57 -12.50 -6.36
N PRO A 29 -21.29 -13.01 -7.58
CA PRO A 29 -19.92 -13.32 -8.01
C PRO A 29 -18.94 -12.14 -7.92
N ALA A 30 -19.39 -10.91 -8.22
CA ALA A 30 -18.52 -9.74 -8.15
C ALA A 30 -18.16 -9.38 -6.69
N VAL A 31 -19.12 -9.51 -5.77
CA VAL A 31 -18.87 -9.32 -4.33
C VAL A 31 -17.85 -10.36 -3.85
N LEU A 32 -18.03 -11.63 -4.22
CA LEU A 32 -17.10 -12.69 -3.83
C LEU A 32 -15.70 -12.47 -4.42
N ALA A 33 -15.60 -12.00 -5.66
CA ALA A 33 -14.32 -11.66 -6.29
C ALA A 33 -13.59 -10.52 -5.55
N VAL A 34 -14.28 -9.47 -5.13
CA VAL A 34 -13.69 -8.37 -4.36
C VAL A 34 -13.23 -8.82 -2.98
N LEU A 35 -13.99 -9.69 -2.31
CA LEU A 35 -13.59 -10.28 -1.04
C LEU A 35 -12.36 -11.17 -1.20
N ALA A 36 -12.32 -12.02 -2.23
CA ALA A 36 -11.17 -12.85 -2.54
C ALA A 36 -9.93 -12.00 -2.84
N ALA A 37 -10.07 -10.93 -3.64
CA ALA A 37 -8.97 -10.00 -3.92
C ALA A 37 -8.44 -9.32 -2.65
N SER A 38 -9.34 -8.91 -1.74
CA SER A 38 -8.96 -8.29 -0.46
C SER A 38 -8.21 -9.28 0.45
N LEU A 39 -8.63 -10.55 0.48
CA LEU A 39 -7.95 -11.61 1.22
C LEU A 39 -6.58 -11.91 0.64
N LEU A 40 -6.48 -12.07 -0.68
CA LEU A 40 -5.21 -12.30 -1.39
C LEU A 40 -4.22 -11.17 -1.13
N TRP A 41 -4.69 -9.92 -1.15
CA TRP A 41 -3.86 -8.76 -0.84
C TRP A 41 -3.34 -8.79 0.60
N SER A 42 -4.21 -9.09 1.57
CA SER A 42 -3.85 -9.19 2.98
C SER A 42 -2.82 -10.30 3.23
N VAL A 43 -3.08 -11.50 2.70
CA VAL A 43 -2.16 -12.65 2.80
C VAL A 43 -0.83 -12.34 2.13
N GLY A 44 -0.85 -11.82 0.90
CA GLY A 44 0.35 -11.43 0.16
C GLY A 44 1.20 -10.44 0.95
N SER A 45 0.59 -9.39 1.51
CA SER A 45 1.30 -8.38 2.31
C SER A 45 1.93 -8.97 3.59
N ILE A 46 1.27 -9.93 4.24
CA ILE A 46 1.83 -10.63 5.41
C ILE A 46 2.99 -11.54 5.00
N LEU A 47 2.84 -12.31 3.92
CA LEU A 47 3.88 -13.20 3.41
C LEU A 47 5.13 -12.41 3.01
N MET A 48 4.95 -11.26 2.37
CA MET A 48 6.05 -10.36 2.00
C MET A 48 6.82 -9.84 3.22
N LYS A 49 6.13 -9.56 4.33
CA LYS A 49 6.80 -9.16 5.57
C LYS A 49 7.51 -10.34 6.26
N ARG A 50 6.92 -11.54 6.21
CA ARG A 50 7.47 -12.74 6.88
C ARG A 50 8.66 -13.35 6.15
N ASN A 51 8.68 -13.25 4.82
CA ASN A 51 9.74 -13.79 3.98
C ASN A 51 10.49 -12.63 3.29
N PRO A 52 11.29 -11.84 4.03
CA PRO A 52 12.09 -10.80 3.42
C PRO A 52 13.07 -11.46 2.44
N VAL A 53 12.87 -11.20 1.14
CA VAL A 53 13.82 -11.67 0.13
C VAL A 53 15.13 -10.90 0.34
N ASN A 54 16.25 -11.62 0.47
CA ASN A 54 17.59 -11.03 0.61
C ASN A 54 18.10 -10.30 -0.65
N SER A 55 17.22 -10.03 -1.62
CA SER A 55 17.52 -9.22 -2.79
C SER A 55 17.35 -7.73 -2.49
N ALA A 56 17.99 -6.89 -3.31
CA ALA A 56 17.67 -5.47 -3.33
C ALA A 56 16.16 -5.26 -3.53
N LEU A 57 15.61 -4.18 -2.95
CA LEU A 57 14.18 -3.86 -3.02
C LEU A 57 13.69 -3.77 -4.47
N MET A 58 14.46 -3.10 -5.33
CA MET A 58 14.07 -2.75 -6.69
C MET A 58 13.83 -3.98 -7.60
N PRO A 59 14.70 -5.02 -7.63
CA PRO A 59 14.41 -6.27 -8.34
C PRO A 59 13.11 -6.97 -7.91
N SER A 60 12.79 -6.99 -6.61
CA SER A 60 11.57 -7.65 -6.12
C SER A 60 10.31 -6.94 -6.57
N VAL A 61 10.29 -5.60 -6.50
CA VAL A 61 9.18 -4.79 -7.02
C VAL A 61 9.06 -4.96 -8.53
N GLY A 62 10.18 -4.94 -9.26
CA GLY A 62 10.21 -5.15 -10.70
C GLY A 62 9.61 -6.49 -11.13
N LEU A 63 10.00 -7.59 -10.46
CA LEU A 63 9.48 -8.93 -10.76
C LEU A 63 7.98 -9.04 -10.49
N GLN A 64 7.49 -8.41 -9.41
CA GLN A 64 6.06 -8.38 -9.11
C GLN A 64 5.27 -7.59 -10.16
N MET A 65 5.78 -6.43 -10.58
CA MET A 65 5.15 -5.61 -11.62
C MET A 65 5.13 -6.32 -12.98
N LEU A 66 6.23 -6.98 -13.35
CA LEU A 66 6.30 -7.80 -14.55
C LEU A 66 5.31 -8.97 -14.49
N SER A 67 5.25 -9.69 -13.38
CA SER A 67 4.33 -10.81 -13.20
C SER A 67 2.87 -10.37 -13.31
N ALA A 68 2.50 -9.26 -12.65
CA ALA A 68 1.16 -8.69 -12.75
C ALA A 68 0.84 -8.23 -14.18
N GLY A 69 1.78 -7.54 -14.84
CA GLY A 69 1.65 -7.10 -16.22
C GLY A 69 1.47 -8.26 -17.21
N SER A 70 2.23 -9.34 -17.05
CA SER A 70 2.09 -10.55 -17.86
C SER A 70 0.72 -11.20 -17.69
N VAL A 71 0.20 -11.29 -16.45
CA VAL A 71 -1.16 -11.81 -16.21
C VAL A 71 -2.22 -10.93 -16.87
N PHE A 72 -2.12 -9.60 -16.76
CA PHE A 72 -3.07 -8.71 -17.41
C PHE A 72 -2.99 -8.77 -18.94
N LEU A 73 -1.79 -8.91 -19.52
CA LEU A 73 -1.62 -9.11 -20.97
C LEU A 73 -2.22 -10.44 -21.43
N LEU A 74 -2.07 -11.52 -20.66
CA LEU A 74 -2.71 -12.80 -20.97
C LEU A 74 -4.24 -12.69 -20.92
N ILE A 75 -4.79 -12.00 -19.92
CA ILE A 75 -6.23 -11.75 -19.83
C ILE A 75 -6.70 -10.95 -21.05
N ALA A 76 -6.02 -9.85 -21.40
CA ALA A 76 -6.34 -9.03 -22.58
C ALA A 76 -6.29 -9.85 -23.88
N ALA A 77 -5.29 -10.73 -24.02
CA ALA A 77 -5.17 -11.62 -25.17
C ALA A 77 -6.33 -12.64 -25.25
N ILE A 78 -6.81 -13.16 -24.12
CA ILE A 78 -7.95 -14.09 -24.06
C ILE A 78 -9.27 -13.37 -24.33
N THR A 79 -9.44 -12.15 -23.82
CA THR A 79 -10.68 -11.37 -24.01
C THR A 79 -10.73 -10.66 -25.36
N GLY A 80 -9.59 -10.52 -26.04
CA GLY A 80 -9.45 -9.77 -27.30
C GLY A 80 -9.52 -8.24 -27.12
N ASP A 81 -9.48 -7.76 -25.87
CA ASP A 81 -9.64 -6.35 -25.55
C ASP A 81 -8.27 -5.67 -25.41
N PHE A 82 -7.81 -5.07 -26.52
CA PHE A 82 -6.62 -4.23 -26.58
C PHE A 82 -6.99 -2.74 -26.70
N SER A 83 -7.97 -2.29 -25.91
CA SER A 83 -8.49 -0.92 -25.86
C SER A 83 -7.44 0.20 -25.65
N LEU A 84 -6.18 -0.14 -25.34
CA LEU A 84 -5.06 0.80 -25.38
C LEU A 84 -4.93 1.53 -26.71
N ALA A 85 -5.26 0.90 -27.85
CA ALA A 85 -5.14 1.51 -29.17
C ALA A 85 -6.10 2.71 -29.38
N GLU A 86 -7.20 2.79 -28.62
CA GLU A 86 -8.23 3.82 -28.76
C GLU A 86 -8.15 4.90 -27.67
N ALA A 87 -7.14 4.83 -26.80
CA ALA A 87 -7.02 5.76 -25.68
C ALA A 87 -6.76 7.20 -26.15
N SER A 88 -7.48 8.15 -25.54
CA SER A 88 -7.24 9.58 -25.76
C SER A 88 -5.88 10.02 -25.19
N PHE A 89 -5.39 11.19 -25.60
CA PHE A 89 -4.16 11.77 -25.02
C PHE A 89 -4.23 11.85 -23.48
N SER A 90 -5.39 12.20 -22.92
CA SER A 90 -5.60 12.22 -21.47
C SER A 90 -5.48 10.81 -20.86
N GLY A 91 -5.92 9.76 -21.56
CA GLY A 91 -5.76 8.38 -21.13
C GLY A 91 -4.30 7.96 -21.07
N TYR A 92 -3.50 8.28 -22.09
CA TYR A 92 -2.06 8.03 -22.07
C TYR A 92 -1.33 8.82 -20.98
N ALA A 93 -1.68 10.09 -20.78
CA ALA A 93 -1.10 10.89 -19.70
C ALA A 93 -1.41 10.30 -18.31
N ALA A 94 -2.65 9.86 -18.08
CA ALA A 94 -3.04 9.17 -16.86
C ALA A 94 -2.29 7.84 -16.68
N LEU A 95 -2.08 7.09 -17.77
CA LEU A 95 -1.32 5.84 -17.75
C LEU A 95 0.15 6.06 -17.39
N ILE A 96 0.81 7.06 -17.99
CA ILE A 96 2.19 7.45 -17.63
C ILE A 96 2.27 7.85 -16.16
N TYR A 97 1.32 8.66 -15.69
CA TYR A 97 1.25 9.04 -14.28
C TYR A 97 1.12 7.82 -13.36
N LEU A 98 0.24 6.87 -13.68
CA LEU A 98 0.07 5.64 -12.91
C LEU A 98 1.32 4.76 -12.95
N ILE A 99 2.04 4.67 -14.07
CA ILE A 99 3.28 3.88 -14.16
C ILE A 99 4.35 4.45 -13.21
N PHE A 100 4.65 5.74 -13.30
CA PHE A 100 5.76 6.31 -12.54
C PHE A 100 5.39 6.59 -11.08
N ILE A 101 4.25 7.23 -10.84
CA ILE A 101 3.85 7.68 -9.51
C ILE A 101 3.06 6.58 -8.79
N GLY A 102 2.03 6.04 -9.44
CA GLY A 102 1.12 5.05 -8.84
C GLY A 102 1.73 3.65 -8.65
N SER A 103 2.68 3.27 -9.51
CA SER A 103 3.31 1.95 -9.48
C SER A 103 4.73 2.05 -8.94
N ILE A 104 5.69 2.56 -9.73
CA ILE A 104 7.11 2.51 -9.37
C ILE A 104 7.38 3.21 -8.04
N LEU A 105 6.99 4.47 -7.90
CA LEU A 105 7.26 5.26 -6.69
C LEU A 105 6.45 4.75 -5.49
N ALA A 106 5.13 4.61 -5.63
CA ALA A 106 4.26 4.23 -4.53
C ALA A 106 4.52 2.81 -4.00
N TYR A 107 4.67 1.81 -4.87
CA TYR A 107 4.98 0.45 -4.41
C TYR A 107 6.38 0.36 -3.81
N SER A 108 7.38 1.05 -4.38
CA SER A 108 8.72 1.08 -3.78
C SER A 108 8.68 1.69 -2.38
N ALA A 109 7.96 2.80 -2.19
CA ALA A 109 7.77 3.42 -0.89
C ALA A 109 7.03 2.49 0.09
N PHE A 110 5.96 1.84 -0.36
CA PHE A 110 5.21 0.86 0.44
C PHE A 110 6.10 -0.30 0.90
N PHE A 111 6.84 -0.92 -0.03
CA PHE A 111 7.72 -2.04 0.29
C PHE A 111 8.91 -1.66 1.14
N TYR A 112 9.41 -0.44 1.01
CA TYR A 112 10.38 0.10 1.95
C TYR A 112 9.75 0.27 3.35
N MET A 113 8.56 0.88 3.44
CA MET A 113 7.88 1.16 4.69
C MET A 113 7.54 -0.08 5.52
N ILE A 114 7.03 -1.16 4.90
CA ILE A 114 6.62 -2.37 5.63
C ILE A 114 7.78 -3.12 6.29
N LYS A 115 9.03 -2.82 5.91
CA LYS A 115 10.24 -3.33 6.58
C LYS A 115 10.40 -2.75 7.98
N PHE A 116 10.03 -1.49 8.18
CA PHE A 116 10.27 -0.77 9.44
C PHE A 116 9.03 -0.63 10.33
N ILE A 117 7.82 -0.73 9.76
CA ILE A 117 6.57 -0.46 10.47
C ILE A 117 5.71 -1.74 10.59
N PRO A 118 5.06 -2.01 11.74
CA PRO A 118 4.12 -3.13 11.88
C PRO A 118 3.00 -3.09 10.83
N MET A 119 2.57 -4.25 10.31
CA MET A 119 1.53 -4.33 9.26
C MET A 119 0.22 -3.65 9.65
N ALA A 120 -0.16 -3.74 10.93
CA ALA A 120 -1.37 -3.09 11.44
C ALA A 120 -1.33 -1.56 11.29
N LYS A 121 -0.14 -0.93 11.45
CA LYS A 121 0.06 0.51 11.26
C LYS A 121 0.19 0.84 9.78
N ALA A 122 1.00 0.06 9.06
CA ALA A 122 1.18 0.22 7.62
C ALA A 122 -0.16 0.20 6.90
N GLY A 123 -1.05 -0.76 7.22
CA GLY A 123 -2.37 -0.94 6.60
C GLY A 123 -3.36 0.21 6.82
N THR A 124 -3.12 1.13 7.76
CA THR A 124 -4.00 2.29 7.95
C THR A 124 -3.97 3.28 6.77
N TYR A 125 -2.94 3.22 5.92
CA TYR A 125 -2.87 3.99 4.68
C TYR A 125 -4.10 3.77 3.78
N ALA A 126 -4.63 2.55 3.76
CA ALA A 126 -5.79 2.20 2.93
C ALA A 126 -7.04 2.98 3.34
N TYR A 127 -7.15 3.37 4.61
CA TYR A 127 -8.24 4.23 5.08
C TYR A 127 -8.04 5.69 4.72
N ILE A 128 -6.79 6.14 4.62
CA ILE A 128 -6.46 7.53 4.25
C ILE A 128 -6.74 7.78 2.76
N ASN A 129 -6.58 6.78 1.90
CA ASN A 129 -6.73 6.92 0.44
C ASN A 129 -8.07 7.57 0.02
N PRO A 130 -9.26 7.13 0.49
CA PRO A 130 -10.52 7.81 0.20
C PRO A 130 -10.59 9.26 0.68
N VAL A 131 -9.95 9.59 1.81
CA VAL A 131 -9.91 10.96 2.33
C VAL A 131 -9.09 11.86 1.40
N VAL A 132 -7.94 11.38 0.94
CA VAL A 132 -7.13 12.11 -0.05
C VAL A 132 -7.90 12.26 -1.36
N ALA A 133 -8.62 11.21 -1.80
CA ALA A 133 -9.42 11.25 -3.01
C ALA A 133 -10.52 12.32 -2.96
N ILE A 134 -11.29 12.44 -1.87
CA ILE A 134 -12.33 13.48 -1.78
C ILE A 134 -11.75 14.89 -1.70
N VAL A 135 -10.58 15.07 -1.07
CA VAL A 135 -9.91 16.38 -0.98
C VAL A 135 -9.43 16.80 -2.37
N LEU A 136 -8.74 15.91 -3.08
CA LEU A 136 -8.28 16.16 -4.44
C LEU A 136 -9.45 16.33 -5.42
N GLY A 137 -10.51 15.53 -5.28
CA GLY A 137 -11.74 15.69 -6.07
C GLY A 137 -12.38 17.06 -5.86
N SER A 138 -12.42 17.56 -4.62
CA SER A 138 -12.93 18.90 -4.36
C SER A 138 -12.02 20.00 -4.91
N LEU A 139 -10.70 19.88 -4.74
CA LEU A 139 -9.74 20.91 -5.15
C LEU A 139 -9.51 20.97 -6.67
N ILE A 140 -9.47 19.82 -7.33
CA ILE A 140 -9.09 19.71 -8.75
C ILE A 140 -10.34 19.61 -9.63
N LEU A 141 -11.33 18.79 -9.22
CA LEU A 141 -12.55 18.55 -10.00
C LEU A 141 -13.71 19.48 -9.58
N ASN A 142 -13.51 20.37 -8.61
CA ASN A 142 -14.55 21.23 -8.03
C ASN A 142 -15.76 20.43 -7.50
N GLU A 143 -15.53 19.21 -7.01
CA GLU A 143 -16.60 18.42 -6.40
C GLU A 143 -17.10 19.05 -5.11
N THR A 144 -18.42 19.01 -4.91
CA THR A 144 -19.05 19.46 -3.68
C THR A 144 -18.75 18.49 -2.52
N LEU A 145 -18.22 19.05 -1.43
CA LEU A 145 -18.02 18.33 -0.18
C LEU A 145 -19.31 18.37 0.62
N THR A 146 -20.04 17.26 0.61
CA THR A 146 -21.23 17.10 1.46
C THR A 146 -20.81 16.97 2.93
N ALA A 147 -21.71 17.33 3.85
CA ALA A 147 -21.48 17.14 5.29
C ALA A 147 -21.13 15.68 5.63
N GLN A 148 -21.73 14.72 4.92
CA GLN A 148 -21.41 13.29 5.05
C GLN A 148 -19.95 12.99 4.68
N LYS A 149 -19.43 13.49 3.54
CA LYS A 149 -18.03 13.29 3.14
C LYS A 149 -17.07 13.84 4.21
N ILE A 150 -17.37 15.01 4.77
CA ILE A 150 -16.56 15.65 5.81
C ILE A 150 -16.59 14.85 7.12
N MET A 151 -17.78 14.45 7.59
CA MET A 151 -17.90 13.65 8.81
C MET A 151 -17.21 12.30 8.68
N ALA A 152 -17.40 11.61 7.55
CA ALA A 152 -16.77 10.33 7.29
C ALA A 152 -15.23 10.44 7.28
N ALA A 153 -14.69 11.50 6.65
CA ALA A 153 -13.26 11.79 6.69
C ALA A 153 -12.74 12.01 8.12
N GLY A 154 -13.49 12.75 8.94
CA GLY A 154 -13.16 12.96 10.36
C GLY A 154 -13.10 11.65 11.14
N VAL A 155 -14.10 10.76 10.96
CA VAL A 155 -14.14 9.44 11.61
C VAL A 155 -12.96 8.55 11.16
N ILE A 156 -12.66 8.56 9.86
CA ILE A 156 -11.50 7.84 9.31
C ILE A 156 -10.20 8.31 9.97
N ILE A 157 -9.95 9.63 9.96
CA ILE A 157 -8.72 10.22 10.53
C ILE A 157 -8.62 9.86 12.01
N PHE A 158 -9.72 9.96 12.75
CA PHE A 158 -9.75 9.60 14.16
C PHE A 158 -9.37 8.13 14.40
N GLY A 159 -9.94 7.20 13.63
CA GLY A 159 -9.59 5.78 13.69
C GLY A 159 -8.11 5.52 13.39
N VAL A 160 -7.58 6.15 12.34
CA VAL A 160 -6.16 6.07 11.97
C VAL A 160 -5.26 6.59 13.08
N VAL A 161 -5.58 7.73 13.69
CA VAL A 161 -4.81 8.31 14.81
C VAL A 161 -4.79 7.36 16.02
N LEU A 162 -5.90 6.69 16.32
CA LEU A 162 -5.95 5.69 17.40
C LEU A 162 -5.03 4.49 17.14
N VAL A 163 -4.99 4.00 15.89
CA VAL A 163 -4.06 2.92 15.51
C VAL A 163 -2.62 3.40 15.60
N GLN A 164 -2.31 4.59 15.10
CA GLN A 164 -0.95 5.13 15.11
C GLN A 164 -0.41 5.36 16.52
N ARG A 165 -1.25 5.89 17.43
CA ARG A 165 -0.91 6.11 18.85
C ARG A 165 -0.87 4.83 19.68
N SER A 166 -1.39 3.72 19.18
CA SER A 166 -1.33 2.46 19.91
C SER A 166 0.11 1.91 19.96
N LYS A 167 0.49 1.41 21.14
CA LYS A 167 1.75 0.67 21.33
C LYS A 167 1.58 -0.73 20.73
N VAL A 168 1.84 -0.88 19.45
CA VAL A 168 2.06 -2.20 18.84
C VAL A 168 3.49 -2.60 19.20
N SER A 169 3.64 -3.58 20.08
CA SER A 169 4.95 -4.02 20.56
C SER A 169 5.80 -4.51 19.38
N THR A 170 6.86 -3.76 19.06
CA THR A 170 7.91 -4.07 18.09
C THR A 170 8.82 -5.21 18.56
N LYS A 171 8.32 -6.13 19.43
CA LYS A 171 9.14 -7.22 19.96
C LYS A 171 9.68 -8.14 18.86
N THR A 172 8.91 -8.32 17.78
CA THR A 172 9.31 -9.17 16.64
C THR A 172 10.41 -8.56 15.78
N ALA A 173 10.54 -7.23 15.68
CA ALA A 173 11.61 -6.61 14.88
C ALA A 173 12.95 -6.61 15.64
N LEU A 174 12.91 -6.47 16.98
CA LEU A 174 14.10 -6.57 17.82
C LEU A 174 14.70 -7.99 17.81
N MET A 175 13.86 -9.02 17.74
CA MET A 175 14.33 -10.42 17.62
C MET A 175 14.96 -10.71 16.26
N ALA A 176 14.50 -10.06 15.18
CA ALA A 176 15.08 -10.22 13.85
C ALA A 176 16.45 -9.53 13.69
N GLU A 177 16.70 -8.46 14.46
CA GLU A 177 18.01 -7.78 14.50
C GLU A 177 19.02 -8.52 15.39
N GLU A 178 18.53 -9.26 16.40
CA GLU A 178 19.34 -10.14 17.26
C GLU A 178 19.79 -11.43 16.52
N GLU A 179 19.00 -11.94 15.56
CA GLU A 179 19.37 -13.09 14.72
C GLU A 179 20.29 -12.75 13.53
N VAL A 180 20.40 -11.48 13.12
CA VAL A 180 21.48 -11.07 12.21
C VAL A 180 22.76 -11.08 13.04
N PRO A 181 23.70 -12.02 12.82
CA PRO A 181 24.84 -12.15 13.70
C PRO A 181 25.58 -10.82 13.71
N ALA A 182 25.79 -10.28 14.91
CA ALA A 182 26.64 -9.14 15.25
C ALA A 182 28.13 -9.34 14.87
N LYS A 183 28.39 -10.21 13.88
CA LYS A 183 29.68 -10.72 13.44
C LYS A 183 29.92 -10.54 11.93
N ARG A 184 29.16 -9.66 11.25
CA ARG A 184 29.70 -8.99 10.06
C ARG A 184 30.46 -7.76 10.52
N SER A 185 31.58 -8.03 11.19
CA SER A 185 32.65 -7.06 11.39
C SER A 185 33.04 -6.54 10.01
N LEU A 186 32.50 -5.37 9.66
CA LEU A 186 33.04 -4.54 8.60
C LEU A 186 34.48 -4.22 9.04
N ASN A 187 35.46 -4.98 8.52
CA ASN A 187 36.87 -4.60 8.58
C ASN A 187 37.03 -3.34 7.73
N TRP A 188 36.73 -2.19 8.33
CA TRP A 188 37.05 -0.88 7.79
C TRP A 188 38.55 -0.61 8.03
N ASN A 189 39.42 -1.35 7.34
CA ASN A 189 40.84 -1.04 7.24
C ASN A 189 41.10 -0.05 6.10
N ILE A 190 40.37 1.08 6.08
CA ILE A 190 40.53 2.14 5.06
C ILE A 190 41.41 3.30 5.56
N PHE A 191 41.96 3.20 6.78
CA PHE A 191 42.95 4.17 7.26
C PHE A 191 44.28 3.46 7.56
N PRO A 192 45.40 3.87 6.91
CA PRO A 192 46.70 3.36 7.28
C PRO A 192 47.00 3.81 8.71
N GLN A 193 47.15 2.86 9.63
CA GLN A 193 47.62 3.16 10.97
C GLN A 193 49.04 3.70 10.85
N LYS A 194 49.21 5.00 11.10
CA LYS A 194 50.54 5.60 11.31
C LYS A 194 51.17 4.90 12.51
N ARG A 195 52.11 4.02 12.21
CA ARG A 195 53.07 3.46 13.15
C ARG A 195 53.80 4.67 13.78
N LYS A 196 53.59 4.90 15.07
CA LYS A 196 54.46 5.80 15.84
C LYS A 196 55.79 5.04 15.95
N GLU A 197 56.77 5.51 15.20
CA GLU A 197 58.17 5.15 15.44
C GLU A 197 58.64 5.97 16.66
N GLU A 198 59.28 5.27 17.59
CA GLU A 198 60.01 5.81 18.73
C GLU A 198 61.34 6.43 18.28
#